data_AF-A0AAE9FLY8-F1
#
_entry.id   AF-A0AAE9FLY8-F1
#
_cell.length_a   1.000
_cell.length_b   1.000
_cell.length_c   1.000
_cell.angle_alpha   90.00
_cell.angle_beta   90.00
_cell.angle_gamma   90.00
#
_symmetry.space_group_name_H-M   'P 1'
#
loop_
_entity.id
_entity.type
_entity.pdbx_description
1 polymer ?
#
loop_
_entity_poly.entity_id
_entity_poly.type
_entity_poly.pdbx_seq_one_letter_code
_entity_poly.pdbx_strand_id
1 'polypeptide(L)'
;MSKVQQNFSVVSDDADKPGPSQPASVRSLRSTTKRNASSEVAGPAPKIAVKVEKWTIESVCKNGRRLDLSSNEPNAASVIKTLFKEIHGSVLSKLNIHPLHWDECADSELGPFLKTFNNSVKAFRKNNPRDVLLSKENWRQKEASEFRVICDLACQLAIPNPRVLNTHYAGFSSGTYGETNIETLQKILDLLGVKEDDVFMDLGSGIGQLVTFAAAYTNIAHVRGVELQQVPAGFADENVRQFKKLMRHFGEKPRPFELKLGDFNTEEIETFLKEKATIIFCNNLAFDPDLMIKLRAILQFCNNGTKIVVTQKLETTKKGRTPRDCFFTASADTISLFETDGSEKGNVSWTNNIVPYYLTTVDNYKPFREAATRAKQEEANRLAKLMCSKKNGAKHGEKELFFVIVNQQRDRENADDEEYDEEEVEKDSDVNTFNMLVVLGTGIVVILMILGVP
;
A
#
# COMPACT_ATOMS: atom_id res chain seq x y z
N MET A 1 7.77 -21.90 -52.90
CA MET A 1 7.99 -20.70 -53.74
C MET A 1 8.34 -19.53 -52.82
N SER A 2 9.32 -18.67 -53.20
CA SER A 2 9.75 -17.41 -52.53
C SER A 2 10.00 -17.45 -51.01
N LYS A 3 11.23 -17.36 -50.46
CA LYS A 3 12.18 -16.19 -50.44
C LYS A 3 11.51 -14.89 -49.94
N VAL A 4 12.08 -14.09 -49.04
CA VAL A 4 13.51 -13.71 -48.92
C VAL A 4 14.05 -13.74 -47.48
N GLN A 5 15.33 -14.10 -47.36
CA GLN A 5 16.20 -14.00 -46.19
C GLN A 5 17.49 -13.31 -46.69
N GLN A 6 18.12 -12.39 -45.93
CA GLN A 6 19.54 -12.10 -46.15
C GLN A 6 20.25 -11.54 -44.90
N ASN A 7 21.54 -11.89 -44.79
CA ASN A 7 22.38 -11.75 -43.59
C ASN A 7 23.40 -10.60 -43.71
N PHE A 8 23.91 -10.22 -42.55
CA PHE A 8 25.23 -9.66 -42.25
C PHE A 8 26.38 -9.96 -43.25
N SER A 9 27.30 -9.00 -43.34
CA SER A 9 28.75 -9.26 -43.20
C SER A 9 29.52 -8.01 -42.72
N VAL A 10 30.74 -8.23 -42.23
CA VAL A 10 31.72 -7.26 -41.67
C VAL A 10 33.06 -7.51 -42.37
N VAL A 11 34.03 -6.54 -42.33
CA VAL A 11 35.50 -6.73 -42.12
C VAL A 11 36.41 -5.66 -42.82
N SER A 12 37.15 -4.91 -41.98
CA SER A 12 38.47 -4.20 -42.02
C SER A 12 39.22 -3.68 -43.29
N ASP A 13 39.85 -2.50 -43.09
CA ASP A 13 41.25 -2.00 -43.39
C ASP A 13 41.87 -2.11 -44.81
N ASP A 14 42.63 -1.13 -45.37
CA ASP A 14 43.91 -0.58 -44.85
C ASP A 14 44.47 0.71 -45.58
N ALA A 15 45.45 1.38 -44.92
CA ALA A 15 46.51 2.40 -45.22
C ALA A 15 46.66 3.40 -46.45
N ASP A 16 47.09 4.64 -46.10
CA ASP A 16 48.21 5.53 -46.62
C ASP A 16 48.04 6.82 -47.51
N LYS A 17 49.06 7.73 -47.43
CA LYS A 17 49.15 9.22 -47.74
C LYS A 17 49.82 9.60 -49.12
N PRO A 18 50.32 10.85 -49.47
CA PRO A 18 50.34 12.23 -48.86
C PRO A 18 50.20 13.55 -49.74
N GLY A 19 49.75 14.68 -49.14
CA GLY A 19 50.20 16.12 -49.33
C GLY A 19 49.81 16.95 -50.60
N PRO A 20 50.10 18.30 -50.70
CA PRO A 20 50.37 19.35 -49.67
C PRO A 20 49.81 20.82 -49.90
N SER A 21 49.93 21.69 -48.87
CA SER A 21 50.23 23.17 -48.84
C SER A 21 49.33 24.35 -49.37
N GLN A 22 48.73 25.12 -48.42
CA GLN A 22 48.87 26.59 -48.11
C GLN A 22 48.47 27.72 -49.16
N PRO A 23 48.50 29.05 -48.86
CA PRO A 23 47.45 29.82 -48.13
C PRO A 23 47.10 31.23 -48.73
N ALA A 24 46.16 32.01 -48.14
CA ALA A 24 46.04 33.47 -48.37
C ALA A 24 45.32 34.25 -47.23
N SER A 25 45.64 35.54 -47.06
CA SER A 25 45.16 36.44 -45.98
C SER A 25 44.56 37.75 -46.52
N VAL A 26 43.69 38.42 -45.75
CA VAL A 26 43.42 39.88 -45.87
C VAL A 26 43.15 40.51 -44.47
N ARG A 27 43.48 41.80 -44.31
CA ARG A 27 43.52 42.56 -43.05
C ARG A 27 42.66 43.84 -43.14
N SER A 28 41.93 44.14 -42.05
CA SER A 28 41.35 45.44 -41.59
C SER A 28 41.50 46.73 -42.42
N LEU A 29 40.42 47.55 -42.49
CA LEU A 29 40.48 49.04 -42.53
C LEU A 29 39.27 49.68 -41.79
N ARG A 30 39.41 50.95 -41.34
CA ARG A 30 38.49 51.67 -40.40
C ARG A 30 37.73 52.86 -41.03
N SER A 31 36.67 53.27 -40.30
CA SER A 31 36.15 54.65 -40.10
C SER A 31 35.11 55.18 -41.12
N THR A 32 34.23 56.15 -40.84
CA THR A 32 33.86 56.93 -39.61
C THR A 32 32.40 57.45 -39.72
N THR A 33 31.72 57.78 -38.60
CA THR A 33 31.07 59.11 -38.31
C THR A 33 30.12 59.07 -37.10
N LYS A 34 30.07 60.16 -36.31
CA LYS A 34 29.25 60.35 -35.08
C LYS A 34 27.77 60.66 -35.38
N ARG A 35 26.88 60.31 -34.44
CA ARG A 35 25.71 61.13 -34.07
C ARG A 35 25.24 60.83 -32.63
N ASN A 36 24.82 61.86 -31.91
CA ASN A 36 24.35 61.77 -30.51
C ASN A 36 22.89 61.31 -30.45
N ALA A 37 22.53 60.51 -29.44
CA ALA A 37 21.17 60.46 -28.90
C ALA A 37 21.24 60.06 -27.40
N SER A 38 20.34 60.64 -26.60
CA SER A 38 20.29 60.54 -25.15
C SER A 38 19.76 59.19 -24.64
N SER A 39 20.06 58.90 -23.37
CA SER A 39 19.59 57.72 -22.65
C SER A 39 18.08 57.74 -22.40
N GLU A 40 17.37 56.71 -22.86
CA GLU A 40 16.12 56.26 -22.24
C GLU A 40 16.34 54.84 -21.71
N VAL A 41 16.41 54.71 -20.38
CA VAL A 41 16.40 53.40 -19.72
C VAL A 41 14.97 52.92 -19.72
N ALA A 42 14.65 51.98 -20.61
CA ALA A 42 13.36 51.30 -20.59
C ALA A 42 13.19 50.58 -19.25
N GLY A 43 12.32 51.11 -18.39
CA GLY A 43 11.95 50.48 -17.13
C GLY A 43 11.32 49.11 -17.39
N PRO A 44 11.43 48.15 -16.44
CA PRO A 44 10.81 46.83 -16.61
C PRO A 44 9.30 46.99 -16.81
N ALA A 45 8.76 46.30 -17.82
CA ALA A 45 7.34 46.35 -18.15
C ALA A 45 6.49 46.06 -16.89
N PRO A 46 5.37 46.79 -16.68
CA PRO A 46 4.55 46.61 -15.50
C PRO A 46 4.04 45.16 -15.47
N LYS A 47 4.34 44.44 -14.38
CA LYS A 47 3.77 43.12 -14.13
C LYS A 47 2.27 43.27 -14.01
N ILE A 48 1.53 42.94 -15.07
CA ILE A 48 0.08 42.85 -15.05
C ILE A 48 -0.27 41.85 -13.96
N ALA A 49 -0.87 42.34 -12.86
CA ALA A 49 -1.29 41.48 -11.77
C ALA A 49 -2.32 40.49 -12.32
N VAL A 50 -1.95 39.21 -12.40
CA VAL A 50 -2.84 38.16 -12.87
C VAL A 50 -4.07 38.18 -11.96
N LYS A 51 -5.22 38.48 -12.55
CA LYS A 51 -6.48 38.61 -11.82
C LYS A 51 -6.85 37.23 -11.26
N VAL A 52 -6.65 37.05 -9.96
CA VAL A 52 -7.05 35.82 -9.27
C VAL A 52 -8.58 35.72 -9.32
N GLU A 53 -9.07 34.71 -10.02
CA GLU A 53 -10.49 34.37 -10.06
C GLU A 53 -10.80 33.40 -8.91
N LYS A 54 -12.00 33.53 -8.33
CA LYS A 54 -12.51 32.56 -7.35
C LYS A 54 -13.51 31.64 -8.02
N TRP A 55 -13.10 30.40 -8.24
CA TRP A 55 -13.95 29.33 -8.71
C TRP A 55 -14.70 28.71 -7.53
N THR A 56 -15.99 28.44 -7.71
CA THR A 56 -16.85 27.88 -6.66
C THR A 56 -17.72 26.78 -7.24
N ILE A 57 -17.90 25.71 -6.49
CA ILE A 57 -18.67 24.53 -6.90
C ILE A 57 -19.65 24.19 -5.77
N GLU A 58 -20.94 24.36 -6.04
CA GLU A 58 -22.00 23.93 -5.13
C GLU A 58 -21.99 22.40 -5.02
N SER A 59 -22.11 21.89 -3.79
CA SER A 59 -22.16 20.44 -3.58
C SER A 59 -23.38 19.81 -4.24
N VAL A 60 -23.20 18.60 -4.75
CA VAL A 60 -24.23 17.76 -5.38
C VAL A 60 -24.73 16.64 -4.46
N CYS A 61 -24.10 16.49 -3.29
CA CYS A 61 -24.39 15.44 -2.30
C CYS A 61 -25.20 15.97 -1.11
N LYS A 62 -25.84 15.04 -0.39
CA LYS A 62 -26.41 15.30 0.94
C LYS A 62 -25.29 15.64 1.93
N ASN A 63 -25.51 16.62 2.80
CA ASN A 63 -24.57 17.15 3.81
C ASN A 63 -23.24 17.73 3.27
N GLY A 64 -23.00 17.71 1.96
CA GLY A 64 -21.81 18.26 1.34
C GLY A 64 -21.82 19.79 1.27
N ARG A 65 -20.64 20.41 1.31
CA ARG A 65 -20.47 21.87 1.34
C ARG A 65 -19.92 22.42 0.01
N ARG A 66 -20.10 23.71 -0.23
CA ARG A 66 -19.51 24.38 -1.40
C ARG A 66 -17.99 24.26 -1.37
N LEU A 67 -17.39 23.85 -2.48
CA LEU A 67 -15.95 23.83 -2.70
C LEU A 67 -15.55 25.18 -3.30
N ASP A 68 -14.63 25.86 -2.62
CA ASP A 68 -14.05 27.12 -3.09
C ASP A 68 -12.58 26.85 -3.48
N LEU A 69 -12.20 27.29 -4.68
CA LEU A 69 -10.86 27.20 -5.27
C LEU A 69 -10.48 28.55 -5.87
N SER A 70 -9.20 28.89 -5.80
CA SER A 70 -8.63 30.12 -6.37
C SER A 70 -7.85 29.78 -7.63
N SER A 71 -7.89 30.62 -8.66
CA SER A 71 -7.22 30.34 -9.95
C SER A 71 -5.68 30.32 -9.87
N ASN A 72 -5.12 30.67 -8.72
CA ASN A 72 -3.69 30.58 -8.39
C ASN A 72 -3.36 29.43 -7.41
N GLU A 73 -4.33 28.61 -6.99
CA GLU A 73 -4.06 27.36 -6.27
C GLU A 73 -3.40 26.34 -7.23
N PRO A 74 -2.48 25.50 -6.74
CA PRO A 74 -1.78 24.51 -7.57
C PRO A 74 -2.76 23.63 -8.35
N ASN A 75 -2.54 23.50 -9.66
CA ASN A 75 -3.32 22.64 -10.56
C ASN A 75 -4.86 22.82 -10.50
N ALA A 76 -5.37 23.94 -9.96
CA ALA A 76 -6.79 24.09 -9.65
C ALA A 76 -7.71 23.93 -10.88
N ALA A 77 -7.30 24.40 -12.06
CA ALA A 77 -8.05 24.21 -13.29
C ALA A 77 -8.12 22.74 -13.73
N SER A 78 -6.99 22.02 -13.70
CA SER A 78 -6.90 20.57 -13.94
C SER A 78 -7.83 19.81 -12.99
N VAL A 79 -7.76 20.13 -11.71
CA VAL A 79 -8.56 19.49 -10.66
C VAL A 79 -10.05 19.68 -10.88
N ILE A 80 -10.49 20.87 -11.33
CA ILE A 80 -11.90 21.11 -11.67
C ILE A 80 -12.30 20.30 -12.91
N LYS A 81 -11.49 20.29 -13.98
CA LYS A 81 -11.77 19.53 -15.21
C LYS A 81 -11.91 18.04 -14.92
N THR A 82 -10.96 17.44 -14.21
CA THR A 82 -10.98 16.03 -13.79
C THR A 82 -12.15 15.72 -12.85
N LEU A 83 -12.46 16.59 -11.88
CA LEU A 83 -13.64 16.44 -11.02
C LEU A 83 -14.95 16.34 -11.82
N PHE A 84 -15.11 17.17 -12.85
CA PHE A 84 -16.30 17.14 -13.70
C PHE A 84 -16.33 15.95 -14.66
N LYS A 85 -15.17 15.55 -15.19
CA LYS A 85 -15.00 14.40 -16.08
C LYS A 85 -15.30 13.07 -15.37
N GLU A 86 -14.66 12.84 -14.21
CA GLU A 86 -14.66 11.54 -13.54
C GLU A 86 -15.81 11.34 -12.55
N ILE A 87 -16.28 12.40 -11.85
CA ILE A 87 -17.28 12.26 -10.77
C ILE A 87 -18.62 12.93 -11.14
N HIS A 88 -18.62 14.17 -11.65
CA HIS A 88 -19.88 14.90 -11.91
C HIS A 88 -20.54 14.59 -13.26
N GLY A 89 -19.99 13.73 -14.11
CA GLY A 89 -20.56 13.42 -15.44
C GLY A 89 -22.04 13.00 -15.39
N SER A 90 -22.41 12.13 -14.44
CA SER A 90 -23.81 11.71 -14.23
C SER A 90 -24.72 12.84 -13.73
N VAL A 91 -24.16 13.83 -13.01
CA VAL A 91 -24.89 14.99 -12.52
C VAL A 91 -25.16 16.00 -13.63
N LEU A 92 -24.21 16.18 -14.56
CA LEU A 92 -24.40 17.06 -15.72
C LEU A 92 -25.58 16.59 -16.57
N SER A 93 -25.67 15.29 -16.84
CA SER A 93 -26.81 14.66 -17.52
C SER A 93 -28.13 14.90 -16.78
N LYS A 94 -28.19 14.69 -15.45
CA LYS A 94 -29.39 14.96 -14.63
C LYS A 94 -29.83 16.43 -14.64
N LEU A 95 -28.89 17.36 -14.83
CA LEU A 95 -29.15 18.80 -14.89
C LEU A 95 -29.35 19.33 -16.32
N ASN A 96 -29.27 18.47 -17.35
CA ASN A 96 -29.28 18.83 -18.77
C ASN A 96 -28.18 19.86 -19.14
N ILE A 97 -27.03 19.78 -18.49
CA ILE A 97 -25.87 20.63 -18.78
C ILE A 97 -24.95 19.89 -19.74
N HIS A 98 -24.59 20.54 -20.84
CA HIS A 98 -23.61 20.02 -21.78
C HIS A 98 -22.21 20.14 -21.15
N PRO A 99 -21.41 19.05 -21.09
CA PRO A 99 -20.04 19.11 -20.58
C PRO A 99 -19.15 19.96 -21.50
N LEU A 100 -18.11 20.56 -20.95
CA LEU A 100 -17.03 21.12 -21.76
C LEU A 100 -16.20 19.99 -22.38
N HIS A 101 -15.46 20.28 -23.44
CA HIS A 101 -14.37 19.43 -23.91
C HIS A 101 -13.20 19.49 -22.91
N TRP A 102 -13.28 18.72 -21.82
CA TRP A 102 -12.41 18.85 -20.65
C TRP A 102 -10.92 18.89 -20.96
N ASP A 103 -10.48 18.09 -21.94
CA ASP A 103 -9.08 17.95 -22.32
C ASP A 103 -8.55 19.11 -23.20
N GLU A 104 -9.44 19.91 -23.79
CA GLU A 104 -9.12 21.02 -24.71
C GLU A 104 -9.56 22.40 -24.21
N CYS A 105 -10.51 22.47 -23.26
CA CYS A 105 -11.11 23.72 -22.79
C CYS A 105 -10.10 24.65 -22.09
N ALA A 106 -10.23 25.95 -22.36
CA ALA A 106 -9.42 26.98 -21.75
C ALA A 106 -9.91 27.29 -20.32
N ASP A 107 -8.98 27.63 -19.43
CA ASP A 107 -9.32 27.89 -18.01
C ASP A 107 -10.30 29.07 -17.84
N SER A 108 -10.34 29.99 -18.81
CA SER A 108 -11.31 31.10 -18.86
C SER A 108 -12.77 30.66 -19.07
N GLU A 109 -13.00 29.44 -19.56
CA GLU A 109 -14.34 28.86 -19.74
C GLU A 109 -14.93 28.32 -18.42
N LEU A 110 -14.07 28.03 -17.43
CA LEU A 110 -14.47 27.45 -16.14
C LEU A 110 -15.38 28.41 -15.36
N GLY A 111 -15.06 29.69 -15.26
CA GLY A 111 -15.86 30.68 -14.52
C GLY A 111 -17.33 30.73 -14.99
N PRO A 112 -17.59 30.97 -16.30
CA PRO A 112 -18.94 30.90 -16.88
C PRO A 112 -19.63 29.54 -16.70
N PHE A 113 -18.94 28.42 -16.94
CA PHE A 113 -19.50 27.08 -16.79
C PHE A 113 -19.95 26.80 -15.34
N LEU A 114 -19.07 27.07 -14.37
CA LEU A 114 -19.34 26.88 -12.95
C LEU A 114 -20.51 27.73 -12.47
N LYS A 115 -20.68 28.96 -12.98
CA LYS A 115 -21.83 29.81 -12.68
C LYS A 115 -23.15 29.15 -13.16
N THR A 116 -23.17 28.61 -14.37
CA THR A 116 -24.33 27.87 -14.90
C THR A 116 -24.62 26.63 -14.06
N PHE A 117 -23.61 25.79 -13.80
CA PHE A 117 -23.73 24.60 -12.96
C PHE A 117 -24.29 24.91 -11.57
N ASN A 118 -23.73 25.90 -10.87
CA ASN A 118 -24.16 26.28 -9.52
C ASN A 118 -25.60 26.78 -9.49
N ASN A 119 -26.06 27.48 -10.54
CA ASN A 119 -27.44 27.93 -10.65
C ASN A 119 -28.39 26.74 -10.84
N SER A 120 -28.04 25.78 -11.70
CA SER A 120 -28.82 24.55 -11.91
C SER A 120 -28.89 23.68 -10.65
N VAL A 121 -27.79 23.52 -9.92
CA VAL A 121 -27.75 22.80 -8.62
C VAL A 121 -28.68 23.47 -7.59
N LYS A 122 -28.69 24.80 -7.53
CA LYS A 122 -29.60 25.58 -6.65
C LYS A 122 -31.06 25.43 -7.06
N ALA A 123 -31.36 25.51 -8.35
CA ALA A 123 -32.71 25.32 -8.87
C ALA A 123 -33.23 23.89 -8.60
N PHE A 124 -32.40 22.87 -8.85
CA PHE A 124 -32.71 21.48 -8.54
C PHE A 124 -33.03 21.29 -7.05
N ARG A 125 -32.16 21.77 -6.15
CA ARG A 125 -32.37 21.67 -4.69
C ARG A 125 -33.63 22.38 -4.20
N LYS A 126 -34.00 23.50 -4.83
CA LYS A 126 -35.25 24.22 -4.50
C LYS A 126 -36.49 23.44 -4.93
N ASN A 127 -36.44 22.76 -6.07
CA ASN A 127 -37.58 22.02 -6.62
C ASN A 127 -37.70 20.60 -6.04
N ASN A 128 -36.57 19.96 -5.73
CA ASN A 128 -36.47 18.57 -5.28
C ASN A 128 -35.72 18.48 -3.92
N PRO A 129 -36.32 18.96 -2.81
CA PRO A 129 -35.62 19.11 -1.53
C PRO A 129 -35.22 17.81 -0.83
N ARG A 130 -35.72 16.65 -1.29
CA ARG A 130 -35.40 15.32 -0.75
C ARG A 130 -34.38 14.56 -1.60
N ASP A 131 -34.15 15.00 -2.84
CA ASP A 131 -33.38 14.23 -3.82
C ASP A 131 -31.91 14.62 -3.81
N VAL A 132 -31.05 13.66 -4.15
CA VAL A 132 -29.61 13.89 -4.32
C VAL A 132 -29.23 13.79 -5.79
N LEU A 133 -28.40 14.73 -6.24
CA LEU A 133 -27.86 14.69 -7.60
C LEU A 133 -26.83 13.56 -7.73
N LEU A 134 -26.03 13.34 -6.69
CA LEU A 134 -25.00 12.29 -6.62
C LEU A 134 -25.21 11.43 -5.35
N SER A 135 -25.55 10.16 -5.54
CA SER A 135 -25.48 9.14 -4.48
C SER A 135 -24.03 8.69 -4.29
N LYS A 136 -23.73 8.14 -3.10
CA LYS A 136 -22.41 7.66 -2.68
C LYS A 136 -22.45 6.23 -2.12
N GLU A 137 -23.59 5.56 -2.22
CA GLU A 137 -23.81 4.21 -1.65
C GLU A 137 -22.79 3.19 -2.15
N ASN A 138 -22.36 3.34 -3.41
CA ASN A 138 -21.42 2.43 -4.07
C ASN A 138 -19.93 2.85 -3.92
N TRP A 139 -19.61 3.99 -3.30
CA TRP A 139 -18.24 4.55 -3.28
C TRP A 139 -17.19 3.70 -2.54
N ARG A 140 -17.63 2.70 -1.76
CA ARG A 140 -16.78 1.73 -1.06
C ARG A 140 -16.83 0.33 -1.69
N GLN A 141 -17.43 0.19 -2.87
CA GLN A 141 -17.36 -1.04 -3.65
C GLN A 141 -16.00 -1.11 -4.37
N LYS A 142 -15.57 -2.34 -4.68
CA LYS A 142 -14.25 -2.63 -5.26
C LYS A 142 -14.01 -1.95 -6.61
N GLU A 143 -15.05 -1.82 -7.41
CA GLU A 143 -15.02 -1.24 -8.75
C GLU A 143 -15.05 0.29 -8.73
N ALA A 144 -15.50 0.89 -7.62
CA ALA A 144 -15.66 2.34 -7.45
C ALA A 144 -14.31 3.07 -7.57
N SER A 145 -14.31 4.30 -8.09
CA SER A 145 -13.10 5.09 -8.34
C SER A 145 -13.05 6.40 -7.56
N GLU A 146 -14.17 6.81 -6.97
CA GLU A 146 -14.37 8.19 -6.51
C GLU A 146 -13.42 8.58 -5.38
N PHE A 147 -13.10 7.68 -4.45
CA PHE A 147 -12.07 7.95 -3.44
C PHE A 147 -10.64 7.96 -3.99
N ARG A 148 -10.34 7.17 -5.03
CA ARG A 148 -9.04 7.24 -5.72
C ARG A 148 -8.86 8.61 -6.37
N VAL A 149 -9.88 9.04 -7.12
CA VAL A 149 -9.93 10.37 -7.75
C VAL A 149 -9.83 11.47 -6.69
N ILE A 150 -10.59 11.43 -5.59
CA ILE A 150 -10.53 12.44 -4.53
C ILE A 150 -9.12 12.56 -3.91
N CYS A 151 -8.42 11.44 -3.69
CA CYS A 151 -7.05 11.44 -3.17
C CYS A 151 -6.02 11.94 -4.19
N ASP A 152 -6.18 11.64 -5.48
CA ASP A 152 -5.34 12.19 -6.55
C ASP A 152 -5.54 13.71 -6.70
N LEU A 153 -6.80 14.17 -6.73
CA LEU A 153 -7.14 15.60 -6.77
C LEU A 153 -6.58 16.36 -5.56
N ALA A 154 -6.55 15.74 -4.37
CA ALA A 154 -5.94 16.33 -3.18
C ALA A 154 -4.41 16.51 -3.35
N CYS A 155 -3.73 15.51 -3.90
CA CYS A 155 -2.29 15.56 -4.20
C CYS A 155 -1.98 16.63 -5.26
N GLN A 156 -2.78 16.71 -6.33
CA GLN A 156 -2.65 17.75 -7.36
C GLN A 156 -2.80 19.17 -6.79
N LEU A 157 -3.77 19.40 -5.89
CA LEU A 157 -3.94 20.69 -5.21
C LEU A 157 -2.80 21.01 -4.22
N ALA A 158 -2.12 20.00 -3.69
CA ALA A 158 -1.08 20.14 -2.68
C ALA A 158 0.33 20.31 -3.27
N ILE A 159 0.61 19.75 -4.44
CA ILE A 159 1.95 19.63 -5.01
C ILE A 159 2.01 20.41 -6.34
N PRO A 160 2.60 21.64 -6.36
CA PRO A 160 2.68 22.46 -7.57
C PRO A 160 3.50 21.85 -8.70
N ASN A 161 4.49 21.03 -8.36
CA ASN A 161 5.34 20.34 -9.33
C ASN A 161 5.85 19.02 -8.72
N PRO A 162 5.37 17.85 -9.18
CA PRO A 162 5.80 16.55 -8.66
C PRO A 162 7.32 16.32 -8.73
N ARG A 163 8.03 17.00 -9.65
CA ARG A 163 9.49 16.87 -9.79
C ARG A 163 10.26 17.37 -8.55
N VAL A 164 9.64 18.15 -7.67
CA VAL A 164 10.25 18.58 -6.40
C VAL A 164 10.53 17.38 -5.50
N LEU A 165 9.65 16.37 -5.50
CA LEU A 165 9.85 15.14 -4.73
C LEU A 165 11.12 14.42 -5.21
N ASN A 166 11.29 14.28 -6.53
CA ASN A 166 12.48 13.64 -7.14
C ASN A 166 13.82 14.32 -6.76
N THR A 167 13.82 15.59 -6.34
CA THR A 167 15.05 16.27 -5.89
C THR A 167 15.41 16.02 -4.42
N HIS A 168 14.48 15.56 -3.60
CA HIS A 168 14.73 15.18 -2.20
C HIS A 168 15.06 13.69 -2.03
N TYR A 169 14.73 12.91 -3.06
CA TYR A 169 14.93 11.47 -3.11
C TYR A 169 16.02 11.15 -4.14
N ALA A 170 17.28 11.41 -3.77
CA ALA A 170 18.42 11.17 -4.65
C ALA A 170 18.48 9.67 -5.02
N GLY A 171 18.50 9.38 -6.32
CA GLY A 171 18.56 8.00 -6.81
C GLY A 171 19.75 7.26 -6.20
N PHE A 172 19.48 6.07 -5.65
CA PHE A 172 20.39 5.25 -4.82
C PHE A 172 20.58 5.69 -3.35
N SER A 173 19.71 6.55 -2.81
CA SER A 173 19.51 6.68 -1.36
C SER A 173 18.22 5.97 -0.91
N SER A 174 18.15 5.52 0.35
CA SER A 174 17.01 4.76 0.87
C SER A 174 15.71 5.56 0.95
N GLY A 175 15.80 6.89 0.83
CA GLY A 175 14.73 7.70 0.27
C GLY A 175 14.82 7.73 -1.26
N THR A 176 14.23 6.75 -1.93
CA THR A 176 13.85 6.87 -3.36
C THR A 176 12.33 6.88 -3.41
N TYR A 177 11.71 7.86 -4.10
CA TYR A 177 10.25 8.03 -4.17
C TYR A 177 9.61 6.83 -4.88
N GLY A 178 9.24 5.83 -4.09
CA GLY A 178 8.86 4.51 -4.57
C GLY A 178 7.35 4.31 -4.74
N GLU A 179 6.55 5.38 -4.65
CA GLU A 179 5.15 5.31 -4.21
C GLU A 179 4.32 4.24 -4.92
N THR A 180 3.74 3.36 -4.10
CA THR A 180 2.71 2.40 -4.48
C THR A 180 1.49 3.17 -4.97
N ASN A 181 0.91 2.79 -6.11
CA ASN A 181 -0.30 3.46 -6.58
C ASN A 181 -1.53 3.09 -5.72
N ILE A 182 -2.52 3.98 -5.69
CA ILE A 182 -3.75 3.78 -4.91
C ILE A 182 -4.47 2.49 -5.34
N GLU A 183 -4.46 2.17 -6.64
CA GLU A 183 -5.08 0.96 -7.18
C GLU A 183 -4.51 -0.32 -6.56
N THR A 184 -3.19 -0.37 -6.33
CA THR A 184 -2.53 -1.52 -5.69
C THR A 184 -2.82 -1.53 -4.20
N LEU A 185 -2.81 -0.38 -3.51
CA LEU A 185 -3.23 -0.34 -2.12
C LEU A 185 -4.68 -0.81 -1.97
N GLN A 186 -5.60 -0.42 -2.86
CA GLN A 186 -6.99 -0.88 -2.82
C GLN A 186 -7.08 -2.40 -2.95
N LYS A 187 -6.41 -2.99 -3.96
CA LYS A 187 -6.33 -4.45 -4.11
C LYS A 187 -5.78 -5.13 -2.85
N ILE A 188 -4.78 -4.53 -2.19
CA ILE A 188 -4.23 -5.02 -0.93
C ILE A 188 -5.29 -4.96 0.17
N LEU A 189 -5.90 -3.80 0.43
CA LEU A 189 -6.92 -3.63 1.48
C LEU A 189 -8.11 -4.58 1.28
N ASP A 190 -8.55 -4.79 0.04
CA ASP A 190 -9.59 -5.77 -0.30
C ASP A 190 -9.15 -7.21 0.07
N LEU A 191 -7.93 -7.61 -0.30
CA LEU A 191 -7.39 -8.95 0.01
C LEU A 191 -7.15 -9.16 1.51
N LEU A 192 -6.76 -8.11 2.25
CA LEU A 192 -6.57 -8.20 3.70
C LEU A 192 -7.90 -8.30 4.46
N GLY A 193 -9.04 -7.98 3.83
CA GLY A 193 -10.37 -8.01 4.46
C GLY A 193 -10.45 -7.07 5.66
N VAL A 194 -10.09 -5.79 5.47
CA VAL A 194 -9.99 -4.79 6.54
C VAL A 194 -11.30 -4.64 7.32
N LYS A 195 -11.21 -4.79 8.64
CA LYS A 195 -12.33 -4.73 9.59
C LYS A 195 -12.45 -3.37 10.27
N GLU A 196 -13.50 -3.18 11.07
CA GLU A 196 -13.76 -1.93 11.79
C GLU A 196 -12.88 -1.74 13.03
N ASP A 197 -12.25 -2.81 13.53
CA ASP A 197 -11.31 -2.85 14.65
C ASP A 197 -9.84 -2.82 14.21
N ASP A 198 -9.55 -2.98 12.91
CA ASP A 198 -8.19 -2.91 12.38
C ASP A 198 -7.55 -1.52 12.59
N VAL A 199 -6.21 -1.51 12.69
CA VAL A 199 -5.38 -0.31 12.79
C VAL A 199 -4.24 -0.42 11.79
N PHE A 200 -4.21 0.50 10.84
CA PHE A 200 -3.23 0.52 9.75
C PHE A 200 -2.07 1.48 10.05
N MET A 201 -0.85 1.04 9.76
CA MET A 201 0.37 1.85 9.86
C MET A 201 1.14 1.85 8.53
N ASP A 202 1.41 3.03 7.99
CA ASP A 202 2.24 3.26 6.80
C ASP A 202 3.65 3.71 7.21
N LEU A 203 4.68 2.94 6.84
CA LEU A 203 6.08 3.19 7.17
C LEU A 203 6.83 3.74 5.96
N GLY A 204 7.16 5.04 6.00
CA GLY A 204 7.66 5.80 4.86
C GLY A 204 6.51 6.38 4.03
N SER A 205 5.54 7.02 4.70
CA SER A 205 4.25 7.40 4.10
C SER A 205 4.30 8.51 3.05
N GLY A 206 5.47 9.11 2.78
CA GLY A 206 5.66 10.11 1.73
C GLY A 206 4.72 11.31 1.89
N ILE A 207 3.92 11.58 0.85
CA ILE A 207 2.92 12.66 0.85
C ILE A 207 1.58 12.26 1.50
N GLY A 208 1.49 11.07 2.12
CA GLY A 208 0.32 10.59 2.85
C GLY A 208 -0.87 10.14 1.99
N GLN A 209 -0.67 9.93 0.68
CA GLN A 209 -1.75 9.54 -0.23
C GLN A 209 -2.39 8.19 0.15
N LEU A 210 -1.55 7.21 0.53
CA LEU A 210 -2.00 5.89 0.99
C LEU A 210 -2.86 5.97 2.27
N VAL A 211 -2.40 6.73 3.27
CA VAL A 211 -3.11 6.95 4.54
C VAL A 211 -4.46 7.63 4.33
N THR A 212 -4.50 8.70 3.52
CA THR A 212 -5.77 9.39 3.21
C THR A 212 -6.74 8.50 2.45
N PHE A 213 -6.26 7.67 1.51
CA PHE A 213 -7.10 6.72 0.79
C PHE A 213 -7.65 5.61 1.69
N ALA A 214 -6.80 4.95 2.48
CA ALA A 214 -7.22 3.88 3.40
C ALA A 214 -8.31 4.39 4.38
N ALA A 215 -8.15 5.61 4.89
CA ALA A 215 -9.12 6.26 5.75
C ALA A 215 -10.41 6.72 5.04
N ALA A 216 -10.39 6.88 3.71
CA ALA A 216 -11.59 7.20 2.93
C ALA A 216 -12.40 5.93 2.58
N TYR A 217 -11.70 4.92 2.06
CA TYR A 217 -12.25 3.74 1.41
C TYR A 217 -12.77 2.69 2.39
N THR A 218 -12.05 2.43 3.48
CA THR A 218 -12.38 1.36 4.44
C THR A 218 -13.19 1.84 5.65
N ASN A 219 -13.71 0.90 6.44
CA ASN A 219 -14.36 1.18 7.73
C ASN A 219 -13.39 1.14 8.94
N ILE A 220 -12.08 1.07 8.70
CA ILE A 220 -11.02 0.90 9.70
C ILE A 220 -11.09 1.83 10.92
N ALA A 221 -10.66 1.36 12.10
CA ALA A 221 -10.69 2.15 13.34
C ALA A 221 -9.75 3.35 13.26
N HIS A 222 -8.53 3.13 12.79
CA HIS A 222 -7.49 4.16 12.72
C HIS A 222 -6.47 3.89 11.61
N VAL A 223 -5.96 4.96 11.00
CA VAL A 223 -4.89 4.92 9.99
C VAL A 223 -3.79 5.90 10.38
N ARG A 224 -2.56 5.44 10.55
CA ARG A 224 -1.40 6.29 10.82
C ARG A 224 -0.35 6.12 9.74
N GLY A 225 0.36 7.19 9.40
CA GLY A 225 1.60 7.12 8.63
C GLY A 225 2.73 7.89 9.30
N VAL A 226 3.96 7.42 9.07
CA VAL A 226 5.17 8.12 9.51
C VAL A 226 6.10 8.32 8.31
N GLU A 227 6.62 9.54 8.18
CA GLU A 227 7.58 9.94 7.15
C GLU A 227 8.78 10.62 7.80
N LEU A 228 9.99 10.27 7.37
CA LEU A 228 11.24 10.79 7.92
C LEU A 228 11.63 12.14 7.29
N GLN A 229 11.30 12.34 6.02
CA GLN A 229 11.72 13.49 5.23
C GLN A 229 10.78 14.68 5.42
N GLN A 230 11.34 15.80 5.89
CA GLN A 230 10.62 17.03 6.20
C GLN A 230 9.79 17.59 5.02
N VAL A 231 10.27 17.46 3.78
CA VAL A 231 9.60 18.05 2.61
C VAL A 231 8.38 17.21 2.15
N PRO A 232 8.48 15.89 1.93
CA PRO A 232 7.31 15.02 1.76
C PRO A 232 6.28 15.16 2.88
N ALA A 233 6.69 15.17 4.15
CA ALA A 233 5.78 15.41 5.28
C ALA A 233 5.08 16.79 5.21
N GLY A 234 5.80 17.84 4.79
CA GLY A 234 5.21 19.17 4.58
C GLY A 234 4.20 19.23 3.42
N PHE A 235 4.43 18.46 2.35
CA PHE A 235 3.41 18.24 1.31
C PHE A 235 2.22 17.42 1.82
N ALA A 236 2.46 16.48 2.74
CA ALA A 236 1.42 15.67 3.36
C ALA A 236 0.45 16.52 4.19
N ASP A 237 0.93 17.54 4.94
CA ASP A 237 0.09 18.50 5.65
C ASP A 237 -0.84 19.29 4.72
N GLU A 238 -0.36 19.69 3.54
CA GLU A 238 -1.18 20.33 2.51
C GLU A 238 -2.17 19.34 1.89
N ASN A 239 -1.72 18.13 1.53
CA ASN A 239 -2.54 17.07 0.97
C ASN A 239 -3.71 16.74 1.91
N VAL A 240 -3.45 16.56 3.21
CA VAL A 240 -4.48 16.34 4.23
C VAL A 240 -5.49 17.47 4.29
N ARG A 241 -5.06 18.72 4.11
CA ARG A 241 -5.96 19.89 4.08
C ARG A 241 -6.86 19.89 2.86
N GLN A 242 -6.31 19.62 1.67
CA GLN A 242 -7.04 19.56 0.41
C GLN A 242 -7.98 18.34 0.35
N PHE A 243 -7.51 17.17 0.80
CA PHE A 243 -8.33 15.96 1.00
C PHE A 243 -9.51 16.23 1.94
N LYS A 244 -9.29 16.84 3.12
CA LYS A 244 -10.38 17.22 4.04
C LYS A 244 -11.31 18.29 3.43
N LYS A 245 -10.83 19.16 2.52
CA LYS A 245 -11.65 20.12 1.75
C LYS A 245 -12.56 19.39 0.75
N LEU A 246 -12.02 18.43 0.00
CA LEU A 246 -12.73 17.63 -1.00
C LEU A 246 -13.73 16.64 -0.36
N MET A 247 -13.35 15.88 0.67
CA MET A 247 -14.26 14.99 1.41
C MET A 247 -15.48 15.76 1.95
N ARG A 248 -15.25 16.96 2.49
CA ARG A 248 -16.32 17.87 2.95
C ARG A 248 -17.20 18.40 1.80
N HIS A 249 -16.68 18.52 0.58
CA HIS A 249 -17.49 18.89 -0.58
C HIS A 249 -18.55 17.81 -0.88
N PHE A 250 -18.16 16.54 -0.80
CA PHE A 250 -19.07 15.40 -0.97
C PHE A 250 -19.86 15.03 0.28
N GLY A 251 -19.60 15.68 1.42
CA GLY A 251 -20.25 15.34 2.70
C GLY A 251 -19.83 13.97 3.22
N GLU A 252 -18.64 13.50 2.84
CA GLU A 252 -17.98 12.33 3.42
C GLU A 252 -17.15 12.73 4.64
N LYS A 253 -17.00 11.79 5.57
CA LYS A 253 -16.08 11.88 6.71
C LYS A 253 -15.12 10.69 6.65
N PRO A 254 -13.81 10.90 6.45
CA PRO A 254 -12.84 9.81 6.55
C PRO A 254 -12.83 9.23 7.98
N ARG A 255 -12.38 7.99 8.10
CA ARG A 255 -12.01 7.36 9.37
C ARG A 255 -10.94 8.20 10.10
N PRO A 256 -10.77 8.04 11.43
CA PRO A 256 -9.70 8.70 12.16
C PRO A 256 -8.33 8.40 11.53
N PHE A 257 -7.55 9.43 11.23
CA PHE A 257 -6.21 9.23 10.68
C PHE A 257 -5.21 10.31 11.11
N GLU A 258 -3.93 9.96 11.09
CA GLU A 258 -2.81 10.81 11.47
C GLU A 258 -1.62 10.61 10.52
N LEU A 259 -0.88 11.69 10.26
CA LEU A 259 0.43 11.64 9.59
C LEU A 259 1.44 12.31 10.52
N LYS A 260 2.59 11.68 10.70
CA LYS A 260 3.68 12.16 11.56
C LYS A 260 4.97 12.33 10.78
N LEU A 261 5.63 13.46 10.98
CA LEU A 261 7.06 13.58 10.74
C LEU A 261 7.80 12.83 11.85
N GLY A 262 8.63 11.84 11.51
CA GLY A 262 9.40 11.09 12.49
C GLY A 262 10.17 9.89 11.93
N ASP A 263 10.99 9.29 12.77
CA ASP A 263 11.60 7.98 12.52
C ASP A 263 10.72 6.88 13.16
N PHE A 264 10.49 5.78 12.45
CA PHE A 264 9.78 4.62 13.00
C PHE A 264 10.57 3.91 14.11
N ASN A 265 11.87 4.18 14.23
CA ASN A 265 12.74 3.74 15.32
C ASN A 265 12.57 4.57 16.62
N THR A 266 11.60 5.49 16.69
CA THR A 266 11.25 6.20 17.93
C THR A 266 10.37 5.32 18.83
N GLU A 267 10.57 5.42 20.15
CA GLU A 267 9.86 4.60 21.15
C GLU A 267 8.33 4.66 21.00
N GLU A 268 7.77 5.83 20.64
CA GLU A 268 6.32 5.99 20.44
C GLU A 268 5.79 5.22 19.21
N ILE A 269 6.53 5.24 18.10
CA ILE A 269 6.14 4.52 16.88
C ILE A 269 6.43 3.02 17.03
N GLU A 270 7.55 2.65 17.65
CA GLU A 270 7.90 1.25 17.95
C GLU A 270 6.86 0.61 18.88
N THR A 271 6.42 1.31 19.93
CA THR A 271 5.34 0.85 20.82
C THR A 271 4.01 0.73 20.07
N PHE A 272 3.68 1.70 19.22
CA PHE A 272 2.47 1.65 18.39
C PHE A 272 2.47 0.44 17.43
N LEU A 273 3.61 0.16 16.77
CA LEU A 273 3.80 -0.97 15.87
C LEU A 273 3.64 -2.33 16.58
N LYS A 274 4.15 -2.46 17.80
CA LYS A 274 4.05 -3.70 18.59
C LYS A 274 2.66 -3.92 19.14
N GLU A 275 2.09 -2.89 19.77
CA GLU A 275 0.87 -3.04 20.59
C GLU A 275 -0.45 -2.74 19.87
N LYS A 276 -0.45 -1.86 18.86
CA LYS A 276 -1.68 -1.30 18.28
C LYS A 276 -1.89 -1.65 16.81
N ALA A 277 -0.84 -1.73 16.01
CA ALA A 277 -0.96 -1.99 14.57
C ALA A 277 -1.37 -3.44 14.28
N THR A 278 -2.53 -3.63 13.63
CA THR A 278 -2.98 -4.92 13.10
C THR A 278 -2.59 -5.10 11.64
N ILE A 279 -2.43 -4.00 10.90
CA ILE A 279 -1.96 -3.97 9.52
C ILE A 279 -0.78 -2.98 9.42
N ILE A 280 0.35 -3.46 8.91
CA ILE A 280 1.55 -2.64 8.69
C ILE A 280 1.89 -2.70 7.20
N PHE A 281 2.04 -1.55 6.57
CA PHE A 281 2.47 -1.40 5.19
C PHE A 281 3.84 -0.71 5.16
N CYS A 282 4.78 -1.23 4.35
CA CYS A 282 6.10 -0.62 4.19
C CYS A 282 6.67 -0.90 2.79
N ASN A 283 6.84 0.14 1.98
CA ASN A 283 7.56 0.05 0.71
C ASN A 283 9.08 0.09 0.95
N ASN A 284 9.60 -1.05 1.40
CA ASN A 284 10.98 -1.23 1.84
C ASN A 284 11.98 -1.53 0.70
N LEU A 285 11.58 -1.45 -0.58
CA LEU A 285 12.39 -1.88 -1.71
C LEU A 285 13.75 -1.16 -1.82
N ALA A 286 13.80 0.11 -1.40
CA ALA A 286 15.01 0.93 -1.40
C ALA A 286 15.74 0.96 -0.04
N PHE A 287 15.24 0.27 1.00
CA PHE A 287 15.81 0.37 2.34
C PHE A 287 17.21 -0.25 2.38
N ASP A 288 18.15 0.45 3.01
CA ASP A 288 19.49 -0.05 3.23
C ASP A 288 19.51 -1.24 4.23
N PRO A 289 20.57 -2.06 4.23
CA PRO A 289 20.63 -3.25 5.07
C PRO A 289 20.49 -2.97 6.58
N ASP A 290 20.98 -1.84 7.07
CA ASP A 290 20.95 -1.49 8.50
C ASP A 290 19.55 -1.05 8.92
N LEU A 291 18.88 -0.23 8.10
CA LEU A 291 17.47 0.12 8.27
C LEU A 291 16.57 -1.14 8.23
N MET A 292 16.86 -2.07 7.30
CA MET A 292 16.19 -3.37 7.24
C MET A 292 16.46 -4.27 8.45
N ILE A 293 17.61 -4.17 9.12
CA ILE A 293 17.87 -4.89 10.39
C ILE A 293 16.97 -4.31 11.48
N LYS A 294 16.92 -2.98 11.63
CA LYS A 294 16.08 -2.31 12.65
C LYS A 294 14.59 -2.61 12.46
N LEU A 295 14.08 -2.47 11.23
CA LEU A 295 12.69 -2.76 10.89
C LEU A 295 12.29 -4.18 11.33
N ARG A 296 13.14 -5.18 11.02
CA ARG A 296 12.92 -6.58 11.41
C ARG A 296 12.98 -6.81 12.92
N ALA A 297 13.88 -6.12 13.61
CA ALA A 297 13.98 -6.17 15.07
C ALA A 297 12.74 -5.59 15.79
N ILE A 298 12.02 -4.65 15.17
CA ILE A 298 10.73 -4.14 15.67
C ILE A 298 9.61 -5.14 15.34
N LEU A 299 9.47 -5.52 14.06
CA LEU A 299 8.35 -6.31 13.55
C LEU A 299 8.24 -7.72 14.15
N GLN A 300 9.33 -8.30 14.64
CA GLN A 300 9.31 -9.61 15.33
C GLN A 300 8.60 -9.58 16.70
N PHE A 301 8.26 -8.39 17.22
CA PHE A 301 7.53 -8.21 18.49
C PHE A 301 6.09 -7.71 18.26
N CYS A 302 5.58 -7.74 17.04
CA CYS A 302 4.18 -7.46 16.76
C CYS A 302 3.26 -8.56 17.32
N ASN A 303 2.02 -8.18 17.60
CA ASN A 303 0.99 -9.10 18.10
C ASN A 303 0.70 -10.25 17.12
N ASN A 304 0.20 -11.37 17.68
CA ASN A 304 -0.23 -12.50 16.87
C ASN A 304 -1.38 -12.09 15.94
N GLY A 305 -1.30 -12.46 14.67
CA GLY A 305 -2.26 -12.09 13.63
C GLY A 305 -1.99 -10.75 12.93
N THR A 306 -0.98 -9.96 13.35
CA THR A 306 -0.60 -8.74 12.63
C THR A 306 -0.19 -9.07 11.18
N LYS A 307 -0.80 -8.36 10.23
CA LYS A 307 -0.60 -8.49 8.77
C LYS A 307 0.43 -7.46 8.31
N ILE A 308 1.58 -7.90 7.81
CA ILE A 308 2.67 -7.02 7.38
C ILE A 308 2.85 -7.14 5.86
N VAL A 309 2.65 -6.04 5.14
CA VAL A 309 2.76 -5.97 3.68
C VAL A 309 4.02 -5.20 3.28
N VAL A 310 4.89 -5.87 2.52
CA VAL A 310 6.20 -5.34 2.10
C VAL A 310 6.51 -5.61 0.63
N THR A 311 7.30 -4.74 0.01
CA THR A 311 7.79 -4.89 -1.38
C THR A 311 9.03 -5.80 -1.50
N GLN A 312 9.74 -6.02 -0.39
CA GLN A 312 10.89 -6.92 -0.28
C GLN A 312 10.72 -7.79 0.96
N LYS A 313 10.90 -9.11 0.81
CA LYS A 313 10.73 -10.07 1.92
C LYS A 313 11.57 -9.72 3.14
N LEU A 314 10.98 -9.87 4.33
CA LEU A 314 11.65 -9.70 5.63
C LEU A 314 12.63 -10.85 5.95
N GLU A 315 12.47 -11.98 5.28
CA GLU A 315 13.31 -13.16 5.40
C GLU A 315 14.73 -12.97 4.86
N THR A 316 15.75 -13.07 5.71
CA THR A 316 17.15 -13.04 5.25
C THR A 316 17.57 -14.36 4.61
N THR A 317 17.59 -14.41 3.28
CA THR A 317 18.28 -15.45 2.53
C THR A 317 19.66 -14.96 2.07
N LYS A 318 20.71 -15.78 2.27
CA LYS A 318 21.84 -15.76 1.32
C LYS A 318 21.32 -16.46 0.05
N LYS A 319 21.56 -15.89 -1.14
CA LYS A 319 21.04 -16.39 -2.43
C LYS A 319 21.06 -17.93 -2.49
N GLY A 320 19.89 -18.54 -2.63
CA GLY A 320 19.73 -20.00 -2.76
C GLY A 320 19.72 -20.82 -1.46
N ARG A 321 19.55 -20.21 -0.28
CA ARG A 321 19.34 -20.92 1.00
C ARG A 321 18.07 -20.45 1.69
N THR A 322 17.31 -21.38 2.26
CA THR A 322 16.21 -21.06 3.18
C THR A 322 16.75 -20.29 4.40
N PRO A 323 16.01 -19.31 4.94
CA PRO A 323 16.33 -18.67 6.20
C PRO A 323 16.14 -19.69 7.33
N ARG A 324 17.23 -20.35 7.71
CA ARG A 324 17.32 -20.98 9.03
C ARG A 324 17.43 -19.86 10.07
N ASP A 325 16.73 -20.06 11.18
CA ASP A 325 16.81 -19.22 12.38
C ASP A 325 16.34 -17.76 12.19
N CYS A 326 15.41 -17.51 11.27
CA CYS A 326 14.74 -16.21 11.10
C CYS A 326 13.34 -16.23 11.75
N PHE A 327 12.98 -15.20 12.51
CA PHE A 327 11.64 -15.07 13.09
C PHE A 327 10.54 -15.20 12.02
N PHE A 328 10.70 -14.55 10.87
CA PHE A 328 9.69 -14.54 9.80
C PHE A 328 9.53 -15.87 9.06
N THR A 329 10.39 -16.87 9.29
CA THR A 329 10.14 -18.26 8.84
C THR A 329 9.61 -19.17 9.95
N ALA A 330 10.03 -18.94 11.20
CA ALA A 330 9.64 -19.78 12.35
C ALA A 330 8.30 -19.38 13.00
N SER A 331 7.99 -18.09 13.04
CA SER A 331 6.88 -17.47 13.80
C SER A 331 5.99 -16.57 12.94
N ALA A 332 6.01 -16.77 11.63
CA ALA A 332 5.13 -16.09 10.68
C ALA A 332 4.95 -16.94 9.42
N ASP A 333 3.94 -16.60 8.62
CA ASP A 333 3.70 -17.17 7.30
C ASP A 333 3.74 -16.05 6.23
N THR A 334 4.64 -16.21 5.25
CA THR A 334 4.88 -15.25 4.16
C THR A 334 4.30 -15.76 2.85
N ILE A 335 3.36 -15.04 2.24
CA ILE A 335 2.82 -15.32 0.90
C ILE A 335 3.11 -14.17 -0.09
N SER A 336 3.13 -14.48 -1.39
CA SER A 336 3.09 -13.46 -2.46
C SER A 336 1.64 -13.00 -2.63
N LEU A 337 1.39 -11.69 -2.66
CA LEU A 337 0.03 -11.15 -2.83
C LEU A 337 -0.41 -11.13 -4.30
N PHE A 338 0.51 -10.92 -5.24
CA PHE A 338 0.19 -10.83 -6.67
C PHE A 338 1.22 -11.53 -7.55
N GLU A 339 0.74 -12.48 -8.35
CA GLU A 339 1.43 -13.23 -9.42
C GLU A 339 2.35 -12.42 -10.38
N THR A 340 2.09 -11.13 -10.53
CA THR A 340 1.56 -10.53 -11.78
C THR A 340 0.07 -10.86 -11.99
N ASP A 341 -0.76 -9.81 -12.14
CA ASP A 341 -2.21 -9.92 -12.43
C ASP A 341 -2.53 -9.93 -13.94
N GLY A 342 -1.53 -10.28 -14.75
CA GLY A 342 -1.59 -10.21 -16.21
C GLY A 342 -1.68 -8.80 -16.80
N SER A 343 -1.67 -7.74 -15.98
CA SER A 343 -1.72 -6.37 -16.49
C SER A 343 -0.34 -5.86 -16.93
N GLU A 344 -0.27 -5.25 -18.12
CA GLU A 344 0.96 -4.64 -18.65
C GLU A 344 1.29 -3.27 -18.00
N LYS A 345 0.59 -2.89 -16.93
CA LYS A 345 0.74 -1.60 -16.25
C LYS A 345 1.54 -1.75 -14.96
N GLY A 346 2.55 -0.91 -14.78
CA GLY A 346 3.31 -0.84 -13.53
C GLY A 346 2.42 -0.56 -12.32
N ASN A 347 2.75 -1.18 -11.19
CA ASN A 347 2.00 -1.07 -9.92
C ASN A 347 2.66 -0.12 -8.90
N VAL A 348 3.65 0.66 -9.36
CA VAL A 348 4.36 1.72 -8.64
C VAL A 348 4.51 2.93 -9.55
N SER A 349 4.59 4.13 -8.98
CA SER A 349 4.54 5.41 -9.73
C SER A 349 5.79 5.75 -10.55
N TRP A 350 6.91 5.06 -10.32
CA TRP A 350 8.24 5.44 -10.79
C TRP A 350 8.87 4.46 -11.80
N THR A 351 8.25 3.30 -12.06
CA THR A 351 8.63 2.40 -13.16
C THR A 351 7.42 1.74 -13.82
N ASN A 352 7.59 1.30 -15.07
CA ASN A 352 6.63 0.41 -15.72
C ASN A 352 6.81 -1.06 -15.28
N ASN A 353 7.74 -1.37 -14.37
CA ASN A 353 7.95 -2.72 -13.87
C ASN A 353 6.89 -3.07 -12.81
N ILE A 354 6.60 -4.36 -12.69
CA ILE A 354 5.75 -4.88 -11.62
C ILE A 354 6.65 -5.19 -10.42
N VAL A 355 6.43 -4.47 -9.32
CA VAL A 355 7.09 -4.72 -8.03
C VAL A 355 6.27 -5.76 -7.26
N PRO A 356 6.87 -6.86 -6.78
CA PRO A 356 6.13 -7.85 -6.00
C PRO A 356 5.74 -7.29 -4.63
N TYR A 357 4.62 -7.77 -4.08
CA TYR A 357 4.21 -7.51 -2.70
C TYR A 357 4.08 -8.83 -1.95
N TYR A 358 4.54 -8.84 -0.72
CA TYR A 358 4.49 -10.00 0.17
C TYR A 358 3.68 -9.66 1.41
N LEU A 359 2.74 -10.54 1.77
CA LEU A 359 2.04 -10.50 3.04
C LEU A 359 2.71 -11.49 3.99
N THR A 360 3.18 -10.99 5.13
CA THR A 360 3.68 -11.78 6.25
C THR A 360 2.66 -11.68 7.37
N THR A 361 2.05 -12.79 7.79
CA THR A 361 1.13 -12.83 8.94
C THR A 361 1.87 -13.38 10.14
N VAL A 362 1.91 -12.64 11.25
CA VAL A 362 2.59 -13.07 12.49
C VAL A 362 1.82 -14.23 13.13
N ASP A 363 2.50 -15.34 13.41
CA ASP A 363 1.97 -16.49 14.16
C ASP A 363 2.96 -16.90 15.25
N ASN A 364 2.76 -16.33 16.44
CA ASN A 364 3.59 -16.58 17.61
C ASN A 364 3.37 -17.99 18.19
N TYR A 365 2.34 -18.72 17.74
CA TYR A 365 2.04 -20.08 18.19
C TYR A 365 2.65 -21.16 17.28
N LYS A 366 2.96 -20.83 16.02
CA LYS A 366 3.60 -21.72 15.03
C LYS A 366 4.82 -22.49 15.58
N PRO A 367 5.80 -21.88 16.27
CA PRO A 367 6.94 -22.63 16.82
C PRO A 367 6.54 -23.71 17.83
N PHE A 368 5.51 -23.45 18.63
CA PHE A 368 5.00 -24.38 19.64
C PHE A 368 4.24 -25.54 18.99
N ARG A 369 3.41 -25.26 17.98
CA ARG A 369 2.70 -26.29 17.20
C ARG A 369 3.69 -27.20 16.48
N GLU A 370 4.70 -26.64 15.82
CA GLU A 370 5.77 -27.42 15.17
C GLU A 370 6.57 -28.26 16.17
N ALA A 371 6.91 -27.70 17.34
CA ALA A 371 7.63 -28.44 18.38
C ALA A 371 6.82 -29.64 18.91
N ALA A 372 5.51 -29.47 19.14
CA ALA A 372 4.62 -30.55 19.55
C ALA A 372 4.54 -31.67 18.49
N THR A 373 4.40 -31.31 17.20
CA THR A 373 4.39 -32.28 16.09
C THR A 373 5.72 -33.03 15.98
N ARG A 374 6.87 -32.34 16.12
CA ARG A 374 8.19 -32.99 16.14
C ARG A 374 8.32 -33.98 17.31
N ALA A 375 7.89 -33.59 18.52
CA ALA A 375 7.93 -34.47 19.68
C ALA A 375 7.10 -35.74 19.49
N LYS A 376 5.84 -35.63 19.00
CA LYS A 376 5.00 -36.78 18.64
C LYS A 376 5.68 -37.70 17.60
N GLN A 377 6.28 -37.13 16.57
CA GLN A 377 6.98 -37.90 15.53
C GLN A 377 8.25 -38.60 16.06
N GLU A 378 9.00 -37.97 16.96
CA GLU A 378 10.16 -38.56 17.61
C GLU A 378 9.78 -39.71 18.54
N GLU A 379 8.67 -39.58 19.28
CA GLU A 379 8.11 -40.65 20.11
C GLU A 379 7.63 -41.84 19.26
N ALA A 380 6.85 -41.60 18.20
CA ALA A 380 6.43 -42.63 17.25
C ALA A 380 7.64 -43.35 16.61
N ASN A 381 8.67 -42.60 16.20
CA ASN A 381 9.91 -43.15 15.67
C ASN A 381 10.69 -43.99 16.70
N ARG A 382 10.66 -43.59 17.98
CA ARG A 382 11.29 -44.34 19.09
C ARG A 382 10.52 -45.63 19.37
N LEU A 383 9.20 -45.59 19.38
CA LEU A 383 8.34 -46.77 19.55
C LEU A 383 8.55 -47.76 18.40
N ALA A 384 8.53 -47.31 17.14
CA ALA A 384 8.76 -48.13 15.96
C ALA A 384 10.13 -48.85 15.99
N LYS A 385 11.20 -48.15 16.41
CA LYS A 385 12.52 -48.77 16.59
C LYS A 385 12.52 -49.87 17.65
N LEU A 386 11.85 -49.65 18.79
CA LEU A 386 11.74 -50.63 19.87
C LEU A 386 10.97 -51.89 19.42
N MET A 387 9.89 -51.70 18.67
CA MET A 387 9.06 -52.79 18.11
C MET A 387 9.82 -53.61 17.07
N CYS A 388 10.59 -52.96 16.19
CA CYS A 388 11.46 -53.64 15.22
C CYS A 388 12.55 -54.48 15.91
N SER A 389 13.20 -53.93 16.94
CA SER A 389 14.22 -54.64 17.72
C SER A 389 13.68 -55.91 18.39
N LYS A 390 12.49 -55.84 19.03
CA LYS A 390 11.83 -57.02 19.61
C LYS A 390 11.50 -58.10 18.57
N LYS A 391 11.07 -57.71 17.37
CA LYS A 391 10.69 -58.64 16.28
C LYS A 391 11.85 -59.51 15.78
N ASN A 392 13.08 -59.01 15.91
CA ASN A 392 14.31 -59.73 15.57
C ASN A 392 14.81 -60.67 16.68
N GLY A 393 14.36 -60.51 17.94
CA GLY A 393 14.71 -61.38 19.07
C GLY A 393 13.71 -62.49 19.38
N ALA A 394 12.45 -62.37 18.92
CA ALA A 394 11.36 -63.29 19.26
C ALA A 394 11.48 -64.67 18.57
N LYS A 395 11.20 -65.75 19.31
CA LYS A 395 11.05 -67.11 18.72
C LYS A 395 9.72 -67.24 17.97
N HIS A 396 9.63 -68.22 17.07
CA HIS A 396 8.59 -68.30 16.03
C HIS A 396 7.14 -68.16 16.56
N GLY A 397 6.81 -68.77 17.71
CA GLY A 397 5.46 -68.71 18.31
C GLY A 397 5.08 -67.39 18.99
N GLU A 398 6.04 -66.55 19.39
CA GLU A 398 5.72 -65.22 19.97
C GLU A 398 5.34 -64.20 18.90
N LYS A 399 5.66 -64.48 17.62
CA LYS A 399 5.43 -63.54 16.50
C LYS A 399 3.95 -63.41 16.12
N GLU A 400 3.14 -64.44 16.33
CA GLU A 400 1.68 -64.37 16.10
C GLU A 400 0.99 -63.51 17.16
N LEU A 401 1.24 -63.77 18.44
CA LEU A 401 0.61 -63.03 19.54
C LEU A 401 0.95 -61.52 19.48
N PHE A 402 2.18 -61.19 19.08
CA PHE A 402 2.62 -59.81 18.91
C PHE A 402 2.00 -59.10 17.69
N PHE A 403 1.59 -59.85 16.66
CA PHE A 403 0.93 -59.29 15.47
C PHE A 403 -0.53 -58.90 15.78
N VAL A 404 -1.23 -59.72 16.57
CA VAL A 404 -2.62 -59.45 16.99
C VAL A 404 -2.73 -58.18 17.84
N ILE A 405 -1.83 -58.01 18.83
CA ILE A 405 -1.85 -56.85 19.74
C ILE A 405 -1.59 -55.53 18.98
N VAL A 406 -0.68 -55.53 18.01
CA VAL A 406 -0.33 -54.31 17.24
C VAL A 406 -1.47 -53.86 16.33
N ASN A 407 -2.20 -54.79 15.71
CA ASN A 407 -3.37 -54.42 14.90
C ASN A 407 -4.49 -53.89 15.81
N GLN A 408 -4.77 -54.53 16.95
CA GLN A 408 -5.79 -54.04 17.90
C GLN A 408 -5.49 -52.65 18.51
N GLN A 409 -4.23 -52.20 18.55
CA GLN A 409 -3.91 -50.82 18.93
C GLN A 409 -4.09 -49.84 17.78
N ARG A 410 -3.63 -50.20 16.57
CA ARG A 410 -3.80 -49.37 15.37
C ARG A 410 -5.27 -49.19 14.99
N ASP A 411 -6.10 -50.22 15.19
CA ASP A 411 -7.55 -50.16 14.95
C ASP A 411 -8.29 -49.31 16.00
N ARG A 412 -7.65 -48.95 17.13
CA ARG A 412 -8.16 -47.96 18.09
C ARG A 412 -7.69 -46.55 17.78
N GLU A 413 -6.41 -46.38 17.46
CA GLU A 413 -5.87 -45.07 17.06
C GLU A 413 -6.61 -44.52 15.83
N ASN A 414 -6.95 -45.36 14.85
CA ASN A 414 -7.77 -44.97 13.69
C ASN A 414 -9.26 -44.70 14.03
N ALA A 415 -9.77 -45.13 15.19
CA ALA A 415 -11.15 -44.90 15.61
C ALA A 415 -11.31 -43.59 16.41
N ASP A 416 -10.23 -43.11 17.03
CA ASP A 416 -10.19 -41.83 17.74
C ASP A 416 -9.94 -40.63 16.78
N ASP A 417 -9.70 -40.89 15.49
CA ASP A 417 -9.45 -39.88 14.43
C ASP A 417 -10.71 -39.55 13.56
N GLU A 418 -11.87 -40.20 13.77
CA GLU A 418 -13.13 -39.99 13.02
C GLU A 418 -14.27 -39.34 13.85
N GLU A 419 -14.01 -38.37 14.73
CA GLU A 419 -15.09 -37.53 15.30
C GLU A 419 -14.64 -36.11 15.70
N TYR A 420 -14.57 -35.19 14.73
CA TYR A 420 -14.60 -33.73 14.94
C TYR A 420 -15.28 -33.04 13.75
N ASP A 421 -16.59 -33.23 13.62
CA ASP A 421 -17.43 -32.32 12.82
C ASP A 421 -17.73 -31.04 13.61
N GLU A 422 -17.76 -29.90 12.91
CA GLU A 422 -18.05 -28.59 13.50
C GLU A 422 -19.58 -28.41 13.69
N GLU A 423 -20.09 -28.55 14.93
CA GLU A 423 -21.44 -28.07 15.29
C GLU A 423 -21.41 -26.78 16.12
N GLU A 424 -22.45 -25.97 15.93
CA GLU A 424 -22.51 -24.55 16.34
C GLU A 424 -22.53 -24.34 17.87
N VAL A 425 -21.72 -23.40 18.35
CA VAL A 425 -21.80 -22.94 19.74
C VAL A 425 -22.94 -21.94 19.90
N GLU A 426 -24.14 -22.45 20.21
CA GLU A 426 -25.17 -21.62 20.82
C GLU A 426 -24.80 -21.30 22.28
N LYS A 427 -25.13 -20.10 22.74
CA LYS A 427 -24.75 -19.63 24.08
C LYS A 427 -25.64 -20.25 25.14
N ASP A 428 -25.03 -20.83 26.17
CA ASP A 428 -25.54 -20.60 27.52
C ASP A 428 -24.44 -20.58 28.58
N SER A 429 -24.72 -19.85 29.66
CA SER A 429 -23.77 -19.58 30.73
C SER A 429 -23.86 -20.62 31.84
N ASP A 430 -22.76 -21.33 32.14
CA ASP A 430 -22.47 -21.73 33.51
C ASP A 430 -20.99 -22.09 33.76
N VAL A 431 -20.60 -22.01 35.03
CA VAL A 431 -19.21 -22.11 35.51
C VAL A 431 -18.63 -23.51 35.31
N ASN A 432 -17.48 -23.62 34.61
CA ASN A 432 -16.79 -24.90 34.43
C ASN A 432 -15.32 -24.87 34.89
N THR A 433 -14.95 -25.84 35.72
CA THR A 433 -13.61 -26.01 36.29
C THR A 433 -12.80 -26.96 35.40
N PHE A 434 -11.70 -26.50 34.81
CA PHE A 434 -10.84 -27.34 33.97
C PHE A 434 -9.93 -28.25 34.81
N ASN A 435 -10.18 -29.56 34.77
CA ASN A 435 -9.27 -30.57 35.31
C ASN A 435 -8.28 -31.05 34.24
N MET A 436 -7.02 -30.65 34.35
CA MET A 436 -5.95 -31.13 33.45
C MET A 436 -5.31 -32.41 34.00
N LEU A 437 -5.61 -33.56 33.37
CA LEU A 437 -5.05 -34.86 33.76
C LEU A 437 -3.69 -35.10 33.06
N VAL A 438 -2.59 -34.96 33.80
CA VAL A 438 -1.24 -35.31 33.30
C VAL A 438 -0.85 -36.69 33.81
N VAL A 439 -0.81 -37.68 32.91
CA VAL A 439 -0.37 -39.04 33.23
C VAL A 439 1.13 -39.16 32.97
N LEU A 440 1.93 -39.17 34.05
CA LEU A 440 3.32 -39.61 34.01
C LEU A 440 3.44 -41.04 34.56
N GLY A 441 4.37 -41.80 34.00
CA GLY A 441 4.47 -43.25 34.21
C GLY A 441 4.64 -43.66 35.68
N THR A 442 3.86 -44.67 36.08
CA THR A 442 3.99 -45.41 37.35
C THR A 442 3.95 -44.57 38.64
N GLY A 443 2.87 -43.80 38.81
CA GLY A 443 2.52 -43.21 40.11
C GLY A 443 1.41 -42.17 39.99
N ILE A 444 0.21 -42.44 40.51
CA ILE A 444 -0.88 -41.45 40.55
C ILE A 444 -0.54 -40.44 41.65
N VAL A 445 -0.25 -39.20 41.26
CA VAL A 445 -0.15 -38.04 42.16
C VAL A 445 -1.18 -37.02 41.72
N VAL A 446 -2.22 -36.82 42.54
CA VAL A 446 -3.23 -35.78 42.32
C VAL A 446 -2.71 -34.47 42.91
N ILE A 447 -2.38 -33.50 42.06
CA ILE A 447 -2.05 -32.14 42.49
C ILE A 447 -3.32 -31.31 42.38
N LEU A 448 -3.88 -30.92 43.54
CA LEU A 448 -5.04 -30.04 43.62
C LEU A 448 -4.56 -28.58 43.71
N MET A 449 -4.66 -27.83 42.62
CA MET A 449 -4.51 -26.36 42.65
C MET A 449 -5.88 -25.69 42.76
N ILE A 450 -6.14 -25.06 43.91
CA ILE A 450 -7.30 -24.20 44.11
C ILE A 450 -6.89 -22.77 43.76
N LEU A 451 -7.31 -22.27 42.60
CA LEU A 451 -7.27 -20.85 42.28
C LEU A 451 -8.54 -20.19 42.82
N GLY A 452 -8.42 -19.50 43.94
CA GLY A 452 -9.47 -18.58 44.41
C GLY A 452 -9.52 -17.34 43.52
N VAL A 453 -10.71 -16.95 43.10
CA VAL A 453 -11.00 -15.76 42.28
C VAL A 453 -11.76 -14.75 43.15
N PRO A 454 -11.46 -13.44 43.07
CA PRO A 454 -12.39 -12.38 43.41
C PRO A 454 -13.36 -12.09 42.24
#